data_AF-A0A0F9GM81-F1
#
_entry.id   AF-A0A0F9GM81-F1
#
_cell.length_a   1.000
_cell.length_b   1.000
_cell.length_c   1.000
_cell.angle_alpha   90.00
_cell.angle_beta   90.00
_cell.angle_gamma   90.00
#
_symmetry.space_group_name_H-M   'P 1'
#
loop_
_entity.id
_entity.type
_entity.pdbx_description
1 polymer ?
#
loop_
_entity_poly.entity_id
_entity_poly.type
_entity_poly.pdbx_seq_one_letter_code
_entity_poly.pdbx_strand_id
1 'polypeptide(L)'
;TLTYRELVETVDRSSGLRTLPVPVPFVIWKCLRDIAERLSGAPLTRAQVALMQIDNVASGALPGFADLGITPKGVTDYLHEWQEDSIATSER
;
A
#
# COMPACT_ATOMS: atom_id res chain seq x y z
N THR A 1 10.36 -5.97 -7.57
CA THR A 1 9.02 -6.22 -6.99
C THR A 1 9.18 -6.25 -5.49
N LEU A 2 8.21 -5.70 -4.74
CA LEU A 2 8.22 -5.68 -3.28
C LEU A 2 7.14 -6.63 -2.77
N THR A 3 7.40 -7.34 -1.69
CA THR A 3 6.34 -8.04 -0.96
C THR A 3 5.46 -7.04 -0.23
N TYR A 4 4.23 -7.44 0.10
CA TYR A 4 3.31 -6.59 0.87
C TYR A 4 3.93 -6.12 2.20
N ARG A 5 4.68 -7.00 2.88
CA ARG A 5 5.40 -6.68 4.11
C ARG A 5 6.43 -5.58 3.89
N GLU A 6 7.31 -5.74 2.90
CA GLU A 6 8.36 -4.76 2.60
C GLU A 6 7.77 -3.41 2.19
N LEU A 7 6.65 -3.41 1.48
CA LEU A 7 5.93 -2.18 1.13
C LEU A 7 5.42 -1.45 2.37
N VAL A 8 4.75 -2.16 3.28
CA VAL A 8 4.23 -1.56 4.53
C VAL A 8 5.36 -1.05 5.42
N GLU A 9 6.45 -1.81 5.56
CA GLU A 9 7.64 -1.38 6.32
C GLU A 9 8.33 -0.16 5.69
N THR A 10 8.32 -0.04 4.36
CA THR A 10 8.86 1.14 3.65
C THR A 10 8.01 2.38 3.93
N VAL A 11 6.68 2.26 3.92
CA VAL A 11 5.75 3.35 4.24
C VAL A 11 5.83 3.74 5.72
N ASP A 12 5.94 2.77 6.62
CA ASP A 12 6.11 3.03 8.07
C ASP A 12 7.35 3.89 8.32
N ARG A 13 8.47 3.48 7.73
CA ARG A 13 9.76 4.19 7.82
C ARG A 13 9.67 5.62 7.28
N SER A 14 9.01 5.84 6.15
CA SER A 14 8.86 7.18 5.57
C SER A 14 7.87 8.06 6.34
N SER A 15 6.90 7.46 7.04
CA SER A 15 5.86 8.18 7.78
C SER A 15 6.27 8.50 9.23
N GLY A 16 7.42 7.98 9.69
CA GLY A 16 7.86 8.09 11.08
C GLY A 16 6.99 7.31 12.07
N LEU A 17 6.11 6.45 11.56
CA LEU A 17 5.30 5.56 12.38
C LEU A 17 6.16 4.37 12.83
N ARG A 18 5.80 3.77 13.95
CA ARG A 18 6.40 2.52 14.44
C ARG A 18 5.33 1.45 14.44
N THR A 19 4.95 0.98 13.27
CA THR A 19 3.95 -0.08 13.15
C THR A 19 4.60 -1.45 13.35
N LEU A 20 4.11 -2.20 14.32
CA LEU A 20 4.52 -3.60 14.49
C LEU A 20 3.58 -4.47 13.65
N PRO A 21 4.06 -5.13 12.58
CA PRO A 21 3.20 -5.93 11.72
C PRO A 21 2.72 -7.17 12.48
N VAL A 22 1.43 -7.21 12.84
CA VAL A 22 0.80 -8.38 13.45
C VAL A 22 0.29 -9.34 12.37
N PRO A 23 0.61 -10.64 12.45
CA PRO A 23 0.04 -11.63 11.55
C PRO A 23 -1.44 -11.81 11.89
N VAL A 24 -2.32 -11.26 11.05
CA VAL A 24 -3.77 -11.38 11.20
C VAL A 24 -4.25 -12.55 10.34
N PRO A 25 -4.79 -13.64 10.93
CA PRO A 25 -5.38 -14.73 10.18
C PRO A 25 -6.48 -14.24 9.25
N PHE A 26 -6.54 -14.82 8.06
CA PHE A 26 -7.48 -14.43 7.02
C PHE A 26 -8.95 -14.57 7.39
N VAL A 27 -9.25 -15.46 8.34
CA VAL A 27 -10.61 -15.63 8.89
C VAL A 27 -11.07 -14.35 9.58
N ILE A 28 -10.18 -13.66 10.30
CA ILE A 28 -10.48 -12.38 10.95
C ILE A 28 -10.80 -11.31 9.90
N TRP A 29 -10.02 -11.27 8.80
CA TRP A 29 -10.32 -10.38 7.67
C TRP A 29 -11.68 -10.65 7.01
N LYS A 30 -12.09 -11.91 6.90
CA LYS A 30 -13.44 -12.29 6.40
C LYS A 30 -14.56 -11.82 7.34
N CYS A 31 -14.37 -11.89 8.66
CA CYS A 31 -15.35 -11.35 9.61
C CYS A 31 -15.38 -9.81 9.59
N LEU A 32 -14.21 -9.16 9.47
CA LEU A 32 -14.10 -7.70 9.38
C LEU A 32 -14.76 -7.16 8.10
N ARG A 33 -14.67 -7.92 7.00
CA ARG A 33 -15.37 -7.64 5.73
C ARG A 33 -16.87 -7.45 5.94
N ASP A 34 -17.51 -8.37 6.66
CA ASP A 34 -18.97 -8.37 6.86
C ASP A 34 -19.41 -7.20 7.77
N ILE A 35 -18.54 -6.78 8.69
CA ILE A 35 -18.77 -5.63 9.58
C ILE A 35 -18.56 -4.31 8.84
N ALA A 36 -17.55 -4.23 7.97
CA ALA A 36 -17.19 -3.01 7.23
C ALA A 36 -18.23 -2.64 6.15
N GLU A 37 -18.98 -3.62 5.60
CA GLU A 37 -20.11 -3.34 4.70
C GLU A 37 -21.18 -2.44 5.33
N ARG A 38 -21.28 -2.46 6.67
CA ARG A 38 -22.30 -1.71 7.40
C ARG A 38 -21.86 -0.32 7.83
N LEU A 39 -20.62 0.09 7.53
CA LEU A 39 -20.06 1.37 7.98
C LEU A 39 -19.68 2.27 6.79
N SER A 40 -20.48 3.30 6.54
CA SER A 40 -20.12 4.37 5.61
C SER A 40 -18.90 5.13 6.15
N GLY A 41 -17.75 5.01 5.49
CA GLY A 41 -16.49 5.68 5.90
C GLY A 41 -15.47 4.77 6.58
N ALA A 42 -15.61 3.44 6.50
CA ALA A 42 -14.59 2.53 7.00
C ALA A 42 -13.22 2.76 6.33
N PRO A 43 -12.11 2.89 7.09
CA PRO A 43 -10.78 3.13 6.54
C PRO A 43 -10.22 1.98 5.68
N LEU A 44 -10.80 0.77 5.78
CA LEU A 44 -10.62 -0.32 4.82
C LEU A 44 -11.96 -0.74 4.25
N THR A 45 -12.14 -0.50 2.96
CA THR A 45 -13.30 -0.94 2.20
C THR A 45 -13.18 -2.42 1.81
N ARG A 46 -14.33 -3.07 1.60
CA ARG A 46 -14.44 -4.49 1.21
C ARG A 46 -13.50 -4.88 0.05
N ALA A 47 -13.36 -3.97 -0.92
CA ALA A 47 -12.51 -4.14 -2.09
C ALA A 47 -11.01 -4.15 -1.74
N GLN A 48 -10.58 -3.32 -0.78
CA GLN A 48 -9.19 -3.26 -0.34
C GLN A 48 -8.77 -4.55 0.38
N VAL A 49 -9.64 -5.15 1.20
CA VAL A 49 -9.37 -6.44 1.84
C VAL A 49 -9.32 -7.59 0.83
N ALA A 50 -10.16 -7.56 -0.21
CA ALA A 50 -10.13 -8.57 -1.27
C ALA A 50 -8.86 -8.49 -2.13
N LEU A 51 -8.36 -7.28 -2.39
CA LEU A 51 -7.11 -7.06 -3.13
C LEU A 51 -5.86 -7.47 -2.34
N MET A 52 -5.92 -7.49 -1.00
CA MET A 52 -4.82 -8.02 -0.17
C MET A 52 -4.63 -9.54 -0.30
N GLN A 53 -5.61 -10.26 -0.86
CA GLN A 53 -5.56 -11.72 -1.01
C GLN A 53 -4.85 -12.15 -2.29
N ILE A 54 -4.72 -11.25 -3.25
CA ILE A 54 -4.24 -11.53 -4.59
C ILE A 54 -2.96 -10.73 -4.80
N ASP A 55 -1.88 -11.43 -5.16
CA ASP A 55 -0.65 -10.76 -5.53
C ASP A 55 -0.87 -9.93 -6.79
N ASN A 56 -0.77 -8.61 -6.68
CA ASN A 56 -0.89 -7.68 -7.81
C ASN A 56 0.44 -7.59 -8.59
N VAL A 57 1.12 -8.73 -8.76
CA VAL A 57 2.36 -8.83 -9.53
C VAL A 57 1.99 -8.96 -11.00
N ALA A 58 2.52 -8.07 -11.82
CA ALA A 58 2.32 -8.13 -13.26
C ALA A 58 2.79 -9.47 -13.81
N SER A 59 1.92 -10.16 -14.54
CA SER A 59 2.19 -11.49 -15.12
C SER A 59 3.22 -11.47 -16.24
N GLY A 60 3.51 -10.29 -16.81
CA GLY A 60 4.37 -10.13 -17.99
C GLY A 60 3.70 -10.56 -19.31
N ALA A 61 2.45 -11.03 -19.27
CA ALA A 61 1.72 -11.51 -20.45
C ALA A 61 1.13 -10.37 -21.32
N LEU A 62 1.09 -9.15 -20.80
CA LEU A 62 0.62 -7.96 -21.49
C LEU A 62 1.74 -6.91 -21.55
N PRO A 63 1.71 -6.00 -22.55
CA PRO A 63 2.63 -4.87 -22.64
C PRO A 63 2.65 -4.04 -21.34
N GLY A 64 3.86 -3.66 -20.91
CA GLY A 64 4.10 -2.90 -19.69
C GLY A 64 4.28 -1.40 -19.94
N PHE A 65 4.68 -0.66 -18.91
CA PHE A 65 4.90 0.80 -19.02
C PHE A 65 5.97 1.18 -20.06
N ALA A 66 6.99 0.34 -20.26
CA ALA A 66 8.02 0.56 -21.26
C ALA A 66 7.46 0.58 -22.69
N ASP A 67 6.46 -0.25 -22.98
CA ASP A 67 5.79 -0.30 -24.28
C ASP A 67 4.93 0.96 -24.55
N LEU A 68 4.62 1.71 -23.50
CA LEU A 68 3.95 3.01 -23.57
C LEU A 68 4.95 4.19 -23.57
N GLY A 69 6.26 3.92 -23.54
CA GLY A 69 7.29 4.96 -23.42
C GLY A 69 7.34 5.65 -22.05
N ILE A 70 6.72 5.05 -21.03
CA ILE A 70 6.64 5.59 -19.66
C ILE A 70 7.73 4.93 -18.81
N THR A 71 8.58 5.75 -18.18
CA THR A 71 9.53 5.25 -17.17
C THR A 71 8.83 5.23 -15.81
N PRO A 72 8.60 4.06 -15.20
CA PRO A 72 7.93 3.98 -13.91
C PRO A 72 8.84 4.56 -12.81
N LYS A 73 8.28 5.40 -11.94
CA LYS A 73 8.96 5.90 -10.74
C LYS A 73 8.84 4.87 -9.61
N GLY A 74 9.94 4.61 -8.91
CA GLY A 74 9.95 3.71 -7.77
C GLY A 74 9.14 4.27 -6.60
N VAL A 75 8.43 3.39 -5.87
CA VAL A 75 7.66 3.79 -4.68
C VAL A 75 8.57 4.40 -3.61
N THR A 76 9.79 3.88 -3.43
CA THR A 76 10.76 4.40 -2.47
C THR A 76 11.24 5.80 -2.85
N ASP A 77 11.49 6.06 -4.15
CA ASP A 77 11.91 7.37 -4.64
C ASP A 77 10.80 8.42 -4.43
N TYR A 78 9.55 8.03 -4.63
CA TYR A 78 8.39 8.90 -4.35
C TYR A 78 8.24 9.19 -2.85
N LEU A 79 8.41 8.18 -1.98
CA LEU A 79 8.29 8.36 -0.54
C LEU A 79 9.40 9.26 0.04
N HIS A 80 10.60 9.20 -0.53
CA HIS A 80 11.70 10.10 -0.15
C HIS A 80 11.34 11.56 -0.45
N GLU A 81 10.89 11.85 -1.67
CA GLU A 81 10.44 13.19 -2.08
C GLU A 81 9.27 13.69 -1.20
N TRP A 82 8.27 12.84 -0.94
CA TRP A 82 7.15 13.20 -0.08
C TRP A 82 7.58 13.54 1.37
N GLN A 83 8.61 12.85 1.87
CA GLN A 83 9.16 13.13 3.20
C GLN A 83 9.87 14.50 3.23
N GLU A 84 10.65 14.82 2.19
CA GLU A 84 11.31 16.12 2.03
C GLU A 84 10.30 17.28 1.99
N ASP A 85 9.20 17.12 1.24
CA ASP A 85 8.12 18.12 1.15
C ASP A 85 7.36 18.30 2.48
N SER A 86 7.15 17.19 3.21
CA SER A 86 6.46 17.22 4.51
C SER A 86 7.30 17.92 5.58
N ILE A 87 8.62 17.72 5.57
CA ILE A 87 9.57 18.43 6.44
C ILE A 87 9.58 19.93 6.09
N ALA A 88 9.70 20.26 4.80
CA ALA A 88 9.72 21.64 4.33
C ALA A 88 8.42 22.42 4.63
N THR A 89 7.28 21.72 4.71
CA THR A 89 5.98 22.29 5.09
C THR A 89 5.85 22.51 6.59
N SER A 90 6.49 21.67 7.43
CA SER A 90 6.46 21.80 8.89
C SER A 90 7.38 22.91 9.43
N GLU A 91 8.39 23.33 8.66
CA GLU A 91 9.33 24.41 9.04
C GLU A 91 8.87 25.82 8.60
N ARG A 92 7.71 25.95 7.95
CA ARG A 92 7.07 27.23 7.59
C ARG A 92 5.95 27.61 8.55
#